data_AF-A0A415DND3-F1
#
_entry.id   AF-A0A415DND3-F1
#
_cell.length_a   1.000
_cell.length_b   1.000
_cell.length_c   1.000
_cell.angle_alpha   90.00
_cell.angle_beta   90.00
_cell.angle_gamma   90.00
#
_symmetry.space_group_name_H-M   'P 1'
#
loop_
_entity.id
_entity.type
_entity.pdbx_description
1 polymer ?
#
loop_
_entity_poly.entity_id
_entity_poly.type
_entity_poly.pdbx_seq_one_letter_code
_entity_poly.pdbx_strand_id
1 'polypeptide(L)'
;MEKLIIWIVLLVFFYLMNRISTWKKRAATAFLVVGQRATTKEERKWGYRNALRAGEKKAERFYVYSALEDFMDENPMMPFKMKLSNGKKIPAIFIDYYIPKRDWNFITEEQRKFVQMVYDFKDGRVSCSRLFKEALAKLDLPDSVTVVFMPCSNQSKYLTRFSRLNNALSYEEKLHPMLYSLTYLEARESKHSIKDRDKVNADSNVIINADIVGKKVVIIDDVITTGSSVKEHAEELGKYGVEVVGVVCLAKTVKYPEKVEIWIESHFK
;
A
#
# COMPACT_ATOMS: atom_id res chain seq x y z
N MET A 1 -37.51 -49.48 -24.36
CA MET A 1 -38.05 -48.17 -23.90
C MET A 1 -37.09 -47.46 -22.95
N GLU A 2 -36.50 -48.13 -21.96
CA GLU A 2 -35.57 -47.52 -20.98
C GLU A 2 -34.39 -46.75 -21.61
N LYS A 3 -33.69 -47.33 -22.58
CA LYS A 3 -32.57 -46.65 -23.28
C LYS A 3 -32.99 -45.34 -23.95
N LEU A 4 -34.20 -45.29 -24.54
CA LEU A 4 -34.73 -44.08 -25.19
C LEU A 4 -35.04 -42.98 -24.17
N ILE A 5 -35.62 -43.35 -23.03
CA ILE A 5 -35.91 -42.42 -21.93
C ILE A 5 -34.60 -41.82 -21.39
N ILE A 6 -33.56 -42.64 -21.20
CA ILE A 6 -32.24 -42.16 -20.76
C ILE A 6 -31.66 -41.13 -21.74
N TRP A 7 -31.73 -41.39 -23.05
CA TRP A 7 -31.26 -40.44 -24.07
C TRP A 7 -32.01 -39.11 -24.05
N ILE A 8 -33.33 -39.14 -23.89
CA ILE A 8 -34.16 -37.92 -23.80
C ILE A 8 -33.79 -37.10 -22.56
N VAL A 9 -33.64 -37.75 -21.40
CA VAL A 9 -33.24 -37.07 -20.15
C VAL A 9 -31.86 -36.41 -20.31
N LEU A 10 -30.89 -37.11 -20.90
CA LEU A 10 -29.57 -36.54 -21.17
C LEU A 10 -29.64 -35.33 -22.12
N LEU A 11 -30.42 -35.41 -23.19
CA LEU A 11 -30.58 -34.29 -24.13
C LEU A 11 -31.19 -33.06 -23.45
N VAL A 12 -32.24 -33.24 -22.65
CA VAL A 12 -32.86 -32.15 -21.88
C VAL A 12 -31.85 -31.57 -20.89
N PHE A 13 -31.11 -32.41 -20.17
CA PHE A 13 -30.07 -31.98 -19.24
C PHE A 13 -28.99 -31.13 -19.94
N PHE A 14 -28.44 -31.59 -21.06
CA PHE A 14 -27.44 -30.84 -21.83
C PHE A 14 -28.01 -29.53 -22.39
N TYR A 15 -29.25 -29.53 -22.86
CA TYR A 15 -29.93 -28.30 -23.31
C TYR A 15 -30.07 -27.28 -22.17
N LEU A 16 -30.54 -27.70 -20.99
CA LEU A 16 -30.66 -26.85 -19.82
C LEU A 16 -29.31 -26.31 -19.36
N MET A 17 -28.28 -27.16 -19.31
CA MET A 17 -26.91 -26.76 -18.98
C MET A 17 -26.37 -25.71 -19.96
N ASN A 18 -26.63 -25.86 -21.26
CA ASN A 18 -26.24 -24.88 -22.27
C ASN A 18 -26.97 -23.54 -22.08
N ARG A 19 -28.28 -23.57 -21.77
CA ARG A 19 -29.05 -22.36 -21.46
C ARG A 19 -28.52 -21.65 -20.21
N ILE A 20 -28.27 -22.39 -19.13
CA ILE A 20 -27.68 -21.85 -17.89
C ILE A 20 -26.32 -21.20 -18.18
N SER A 21 -25.45 -21.87 -18.93
CA SER A 21 -24.14 -21.35 -19.34
C SER A 21 -24.27 -20.04 -20.13
N THR A 22 -25.23 -19.97 -21.06
CA THR A 22 -25.50 -18.78 -21.86
C THR A 22 -25.97 -17.60 -21.00
N TRP A 23 -26.91 -17.84 -20.08
CA TRP A 23 -27.39 -16.81 -19.16
C TRP A 23 -26.30 -16.34 -18.21
N LYS A 24 -25.49 -17.27 -17.69
CA LYS A 24 -24.35 -16.97 -16.82
C LYS A 24 -23.35 -16.04 -17.51
N LYS A 25 -23.00 -16.30 -18.77
CA LYS A 25 -22.13 -15.40 -19.56
C LYS A 25 -22.74 -14.01 -19.74
N ARG A 26 -24.03 -13.92 -20.09
CA ARG A 26 -24.72 -12.63 -20.25
C ARG A 26 -24.77 -11.82 -18.95
N ALA A 27 -25.10 -12.49 -17.85
CA ALA A 27 -25.10 -11.89 -16.52
C ALA A 27 -23.70 -11.38 -16.14
N ALA A 28 -22.66 -12.17 -16.40
CA ALA A 28 -21.28 -11.77 -16.14
C ALA A 28 -20.89 -10.49 -16.87
N THR A 29 -21.26 -10.38 -18.16
CA THR A 29 -21.04 -9.15 -18.95
C THR A 29 -21.83 -7.96 -18.40
N ALA A 30 -23.12 -8.16 -18.05
CA ALA A 30 -23.95 -7.10 -17.51
C ALA A 30 -23.38 -6.54 -16.19
N PHE A 31 -23.00 -7.43 -15.26
CA PHE A 31 -22.38 -7.04 -14.00
C PHE A 31 -21.03 -6.35 -14.19
N LEU A 32 -20.23 -6.77 -15.17
CA LEU A 32 -18.96 -6.10 -15.49
C LEU A 32 -19.20 -4.66 -15.95
N VAL A 33 -20.22 -4.43 -16.78
CA VAL A 33 -20.62 -3.09 -17.23
C VAL A 33 -21.10 -2.23 -16.06
N VAL A 34 -21.86 -2.81 -15.12
CA VAL A 34 -22.24 -2.09 -13.88
C VAL A 34 -20.99 -1.65 -13.13
N GLY A 35 -20.04 -2.55 -12.88
CA GLY A 35 -18.79 -2.21 -12.19
C GLY A 35 -17.98 -1.12 -12.92
N GLN A 36 -17.96 -1.14 -14.26
CA GLN A 36 -17.25 -0.14 -15.06
C GLN A 36 -17.91 1.24 -15.04
N ARG A 37 -19.25 1.29 -15.00
CA ARG A 37 -20.04 2.52 -15.03
C ARG A 37 -20.44 3.04 -13.65
N ALA A 38 -20.11 2.30 -12.59
CA ALA A 38 -20.44 2.63 -11.22
C ALA A 38 -19.92 4.02 -10.83
N THR A 39 -20.78 4.79 -10.17
CA THR A 39 -20.44 6.12 -9.64
C THR A 39 -19.91 6.05 -8.21
N THR A 40 -20.29 5.00 -7.47
CA THR A 40 -19.88 4.77 -6.08
C THR A 40 -18.89 3.60 -5.97
N LYS A 41 -18.13 3.55 -4.87
CA LYS A 41 -17.19 2.44 -4.59
C LYS A 41 -17.95 1.13 -4.34
N GLU A 42 -19.07 1.22 -3.65
CA GLU A 42 -19.92 0.11 -3.24
C GLU A 42 -20.57 -0.56 -4.46
N GLU A 43 -21.12 0.24 -5.37
CA GLU A 43 -21.68 -0.25 -6.64
C GLU A 43 -20.60 -0.88 -7.53
N ARG A 44 -19.42 -0.27 -7.59
CA ARG A 44 -18.27 -0.78 -8.34
C ARG A 44 -17.85 -2.15 -7.83
N LYS A 45 -17.65 -2.27 -6.51
CA LYS A 45 -17.35 -3.52 -5.80
C LYS A 45 -18.43 -4.56 -6.07
N TRP A 46 -19.70 -4.20 -5.94
CA TRP A 46 -20.83 -5.10 -6.17
C TRP A 46 -20.87 -5.62 -7.62
N GLY A 47 -20.71 -4.75 -8.62
CA GLY A 47 -20.72 -5.12 -10.03
C GLY A 47 -19.60 -6.11 -10.35
N TYR A 48 -18.36 -5.79 -9.97
CA TYR A 48 -17.23 -6.68 -10.24
C TYR A 48 -17.31 -8.00 -9.46
N ARG A 49 -17.79 -7.98 -8.21
CA ARG A 49 -18.02 -9.20 -7.42
C ARG A 49 -19.01 -10.14 -8.10
N ASN A 50 -20.13 -9.62 -8.58
CA ASN A 50 -21.16 -10.45 -9.24
C ASN A 50 -20.73 -10.91 -10.63
N ALA A 51 -19.95 -10.10 -11.36
CA ALA A 51 -19.32 -10.54 -12.61
C ALA A 51 -18.37 -11.73 -12.38
N LEU A 52 -17.56 -11.67 -11.30
CA LEU A 52 -16.66 -12.75 -10.90
C LEU A 52 -17.43 -14.03 -10.52
N ARG A 53 -18.48 -13.93 -9.70
CA ARG A 53 -19.38 -15.06 -9.35
C ARG A 53 -20.04 -15.69 -10.59
N ALA A 54 -20.41 -14.85 -11.55
CA ALA A 54 -20.93 -15.28 -12.84
C ALA A 54 -19.85 -15.87 -13.77
N GLY A 55 -18.59 -15.93 -13.35
CA GLY A 55 -17.51 -16.65 -14.05
C GLY A 55 -16.67 -15.79 -15.00
N GLU A 56 -16.80 -14.46 -14.96
CA GLU A 56 -15.90 -13.56 -15.71
C GLU A 56 -14.53 -13.47 -15.04
N LYS A 57 -13.53 -14.14 -15.61
CA LYS A 57 -12.18 -14.18 -15.06
C LYS A 57 -11.52 -12.81 -15.02
N LYS A 58 -11.82 -11.92 -15.97
CA LYS A 58 -11.26 -10.56 -15.97
C LYS A 58 -11.77 -9.72 -14.80
N ALA A 59 -12.95 -10.04 -14.27
CA ALA A 59 -13.55 -9.31 -13.15
C ALA A 59 -12.79 -9.53 -11.83
N GLU A 60 -11.95 -10.56 -11.71
CA GLU A 60 -11.19 -10.86 -10.49
C GLU A 60 -10.34 -9.67 -10.05
N ARG A 61 -9.48 -9.16 -10.92
CA ARG A 61 -8.60 -8.02 -10.58
C ARG A 61 -9.39 -6.75 -10.32
N PHE A 62 -10.41 -6.49 -11.14
CA PHE A 62 -11.29 -5.33 -10.94
C PHE A 62 -11.98 -5.39 -9.58
N TYR A 63 -12.46 -6.57 -9.18
CA TYR A 63 -13.06 -6.81 -7.88
C TYR A 63 -12.05 -6.57 -6.76
N VAL A 64 -10.90 -7.26 -6.79
CA VAL A 64 -9.83 -7.11 -5.79
C VAL A 64 -9.47 -5.65 -5.56
N TYR A 65 -9.21 -4.89 -6.64
CA TYR A 65 -8.81 -3.49 -6.50
C TYR A 65 -9.94 -2.54 -6.10
N SER A 66 -11.19 -2.88 -6.39
CA SER A 66 -12.36 -2.13 -5.86
C SER A 66 -12.65 -2.42 -4.39
N ALA A 67 -12.06 -3.48 -3.85
CA ALA A 67 -12.36 -4.10 -2.57
C ALA A 67 -11.12 -4.25 -1.67
N LEU A 68 -10.07 -3.43 -1.88
CA LEU A 68 -8.78 -3.60 -1.19
C LEU A 68 -8.91 -3.66 0.33
N GLU A 69 -9.79 -2.85 0.92
CA GLU A 69 -10.03 -2.83 2.38
C GLU A 69 -10.64 -4.13 2.93
N ASP A 70 -11.21 -4.98 2.07
CA ASP A 70 -11.68 -6.31 2.48
C ASP A 70 -10.54 -7.35 2.48
N PHE A 71 -9.44 -7.06 1.78
CA PHE A 71 -8.32 -7.99 1.55
C PHE A 71 -7.04 -7.61 2.31
N MET A 72 -6.89 -6.36 2.72
CA MET A 72 -5.70 -5.89 3.43
C MET A 72 -5.93 -5.92 4.94
N ASP A 73 -4.89 -6.27 5.70
CA ASP A 73 -4.94 -6.26 7.17
C ASP A 73 -5.08 -4.84 7.74
N GLU A 74 -4.57 -3.84 7.03
CA GLU A 74 -4.55 -2.44 7.47
C GLU A 74 -5.18 -1.52 6.42
N ASN A 75 -5.93 -0.53 6.90
CA ASN A 75 -6.72 0.38 6.07
C ASN A 75 -6.14 1.79 6.00
N PRO A 76 -6.33 2.51 4.86
CA PRO A 76 -5.91 3.88 4.68
C PRO A 76 -6.41 4.79 5.81
N MET A 77 -5.53 5.68 6.28
CA MET A 77 -5.85 6.69 7.27
C MET A 77 -6.45 6.16 8.59
N MET A 78 -6.19 4.88 8.90
CA MET A 78 -6.54 4.20 10.15
C MET A 78 -5.25 3.75 10.85
N PRO A 79 -4.94 4.27 12.05
CA PRO A 79 -3.75 3.85 12.78
C PRO A 79 -3.75 2.35 13.10
N PHE A 80 -2.62 1.69 12.87
CA PHE A 80 -2.37 0.28 13.21
C PHE A 80 -1.10 0.14 14.06
N LYS A 81 -0.85 -1.05 14.61
CA LYS A 81 0.33 -1.31 15.45
C LYS A 81 1.40 -2.06 14.66
N MET A 82 2.52 -1.39 14.38
CA MET A 82 3.69 -2.01 13.76
C MET A 82 4.63 -2.56 14.82
N LYS A 83 5.01 -3.84 14.70
CA LYS A 83 6.00 -4.48 15.58
C LYS A 83 7.43 -4.24 15.06
N LEU A 84 8.26 -3.58 15.86
CA LEU A 84 9.69 -3.37 15.61
C LEU A 84 10.51 -4.65 15.86
N SER A 85 11.79 -4.65 15.42
CA SER A 85 12.72 -5.78 15.61
C SER A 85 12.85 -6.18 17.09
N ASN A 86 12.90 -5.19 17.98
CA ASN A 86 12.97 -5.38 19.44
C ASN A 86 11.64 -5.82 20.10
N GLY A 87 10.60 -6.08 19.31
CA GLY A 87 9.29 -6.51 19.79
C GLY A 87 8.35 -5.39 20.24
N LYS A 88 8.83 -4.14 20.37
CA LYS A 88 7.99 -2.97 20.69
C LYS A 88 6.95 -2.75 19.60
N LYS A 89 5.71 -2.46 19.99
CA LYS A 89 4.64 -2.07 19.07
C LYS A 89 4.51 -0.56 19.07
N ILE A 90 4.63 0.05 17.90
CA ILE A 90 4.46 1.50 17.70
C ILE A 90 3.26 1.79 16.79
N PRO A 91 2.58 2.92 16.94
CA PRO A 91 1.54 3.32 16.01
C PRO A 91 2.14 3.61 14.62
N ALA A 92 1.46 3.16 13.59
CA ALA A 92 1.79 3.44 12.20
C ALA A 92 0.51 3.79 11.44
N ILE A 93 0.63 4.61 10.40
CA ILE A 93 -0.48 5.00 9.53
C ILE A 93 0.05 5.22 8.11
N PHE A 94 -0.79 4.97 7.11
CA PHE A 94 -0.51 5.30 5.72
C PHE A 94 -1.71 6.01 5.10
N ILE A 95 -1.47 6.84 4.07
CA ILE A 95 -2.53 7.69 3.50
C ILE A 95 -3.43 6.93 2.53
N ASP A 96 -2.88 6.14 1.61
CA ASP A 96 -3.66 5.26 0.73
C ASP A 96 -2.80 4.12 0.14
N TYR A 97 -3.41 3.23 -0.62
CA TYR A 97 -2.76 2.07 -1.21
C TYR A 97 -1.86 2.41 -2.40
N TYR A 98 -0.66 1.85 -2.42
CA TYR A 98 0.23 1.87 -3.56
C TYR A 98 -0.03 0.66 -4.45
N ILE A 99 -0.60 0.89 -5.64
CA ILE A 99 -0.92 -0.15 -6.62
C ILE A 99 0.13 -0.16 -7.74
N PRO A 100 0.80 -1.30 -8.00
CA PRO A 100 1.84 -1.40 -9.03
C PRO A 100 1.37 -1.02 -10.44
N LYS A 101 2.26 -0.40 -11.23
CA LYS A 101 1.99 0.02 -12.62
C LYS A 101 1.39 -1.06 -13.52
N ARG A 102 1.84 -2.31 -13.35
CA ARG A 102 1.34 -3.45 -14.14
C ARG A 102 -0.17 -3.69 -13.99
N ASP A 103 -0.77 -3.18 -12.92
CA ASP A 103 -2.18 -3.37 -12.58
C ASP A 103 -3.02 -2.11 -12.80
N TRP A 104 -2.44 -1.05 -13.39
CA TRP A 104 -3.14 0.20 -13.64
C TRP A 104 -4.42 0.04 -14.47
N ASN A 105 -4.46 -0.93 -15.39
CA ASN A 105 -5.63 -1.20 -16.22
C ASN A 105 -6.87 -1.69 -15.43
N PHE A 106 -6.71 -2.05 -14.15
CA PHE A 106 -7.77 -2.62 -13.31
C PHE A 106 -8.26 -1.68 -12.20
N ILE A 107 -7.68 -0.48 -12.10
CA ILE A 107 -7.96 0.49 -11.02
C ILE A 107 -8.67 1.73 -11.54
N THR A 108 -9.29 2.48 -10.62
CA THR A 108 -9.98 3.73 -10.95
C THR A 108 -9.00 4.84 -11.32
N GLU A 109 -9.50 5.90 -11.96
CA GLU A 109 -8.69 7.09 -12.24
C GLU A 109 -8.19 7.76 -10.96
N GLU A 110 -9.00 7.76 -9.90
CA GLU A 110 -8.63 8.27 -8.58
C GLU A 110 -7.45 7.50 -7.98
N GLN A 111 -7.51 6.16 -7.97
CA GLN A 111 -6.40 5.31 -7.54
C GLN A 111 -5.14 5.56 -8.37
N ARG A 112 -5.27 5.74 -9.70
CA ARG A 112 -4.13 6.11 -10.57
C ARG A 112 -3.56 7.47 -10.20
N LYS A 113 -4.40 8.48 -9.97
CA LYS A 113 -3.99 9.83 -9.57
C LYS A 113 -3.22 9.79 -8.25
N PHE A 114 -3.68 9.01 -7.28
CA PHE A 114 -2.96 8.83 -6.03
C PHE A 114 -1.58 8.17 -6.24
N VAL A 115 -1.50 7.06 -6.99
CA VAL A 115 -0.22 6.41 -7.27
C VAL A 115 0.72 7.34 -8.06
N GLN A 116 0.19 8.15 -8.98
CA GLN A 116 0.97 9.18 -9.67
C GLN A 116 1.49 10.25 -8.69
N MET A 117 0.67 10.69 -7.74
CA MET A 117 1.08 11.62 -6.68
C MET A 117 2.23 11.06 -5.84
N VAL A 118 2.27 9.74 -5.58
CA VAL A 118 3.41 9.10 -4.92
C VAL A 118 4.69 9.25 -5.74
N TYR A 119 4.64 9.07 -7.06
CA TYR A 119 5.80 9.32 -7.93
C TYR A 119 6.20 10.79 -7.95
N ASP A 120 5.23 11.70 -8.06
CA ASP A 120 5.46 13.14 -8.08
C ASP A 120 6.07 13.62 -6.75
N PHE A 121 5.69 13.02 -5.62
CA PHE A 121 6.32 13.24 -4.32
C PHE A 121 7.76 12.74 -4.31
N LYS A 122 8.00 11.52 -4.83
CA LYS A 122 9.36 10.95 -4.90
C LYS A 122 10.33 11.81 -5.72
N ASP A 123 9.80 12.49 -6.73
CA ASP A 123 10.51 13.42 -7.62
C ASP A 123 10.52 14.88 -7.12
N GLY A 124 9.94 15.17 -5.94
CA GLY A 124 9.93 16.52 -5.34
C GLY A 124 8.98 17.52 -6.00
N ARG A 125 8.13 17.08 -6.94
CA ARG A 125 7.16 17.94 -7.66
C ARG A 125 6.03 18.40 -6.74
N VAL A 126 5.61 17.53 -5.83
CA VAL A 126 4.62 17.81 -4.77
C VAL A 126 5.20 17.47 -3.41
N SER A 127 4.78 18.17 -2.35
CA SER A 127 5.23 17.90 -0.97
C SER A 127 4.32 16.95 -0.20
N CYS A 128 3.07 16.77 -0.64
CA CYS A 128 2.02 16.05 0.08
C CYS A 128 1.84 16.49 1.55
N SER A 129 2.24 17.72 1.91
CA SER A 129 2.31 18.17 3.30
C SER A 129 0.96 18.14 4.01
N ARG A 130 -0.12 18.50 3.33
CA ARG A 130 -1.48 18.40 3.87
C ARG A 130 -1.82 16.97 4.29
N LEU A 131 -1.54 15.98 3.42
CA LEU A 131 -1.85 14.57 3.69
C LEU A 131 -1.01 14.03 4.86
N PHE A 132 0.29 14.37 4.91
CA PHE A 132 1.15 13.98 6.03
C PHE A 132 0.69 14.60 7.35
N LYS A 133 0.28 15.87 7.37
CA LYS A 133 -0.26 16.54 8.57
C LYS A 133 -1.55 15.88 9.05
N GLU A 134 -2.48 15.59 8.13
CA GLU A 134 -3.72 14.87 8.44
C GLU A 134 -3.44 13.48 9.02
N ALA A 135 -2.45 12.76 8.49
CA ALA A 135 -2.07 11.44 9.00
C ALA A 135 -1.36 11.52 10.37
N LEU A 136 -0.46 12.49 10.56
CA LEU A 136 0.22 12.75 11.84
C LEU A 136 -0.77 13.09 12.95
N ALA A 137 -1.78 13.91 12.66
CA ALA A 137 -2.82 14.29 13.63
C ALA A 137 -3.70 13.13 14.10
N LYS A 138 -3.75 12.02 13.33
CA LYS A 138 -4.46 10.80 13.70
C LYS A 138 -3.62 9.86 14.58
N LEU A 139 -2.32 10.10 14.69
CA LEU A 139 -1.47 9.34 15.59
C LEU A 139 -1.50 9.97 16.99
N ASP A 140 -1.62 9.13 18.01
CA ASP A 140 -1.45 9.51 19.40
C ASP A 140 0.04 9.71 19.71
N LEU A 141 0.57 10.87 19.28
CA LEU A 141 1.97 11.27 19.42
C LEU A 141 2.15 12.15 20.67
N PRO A 142 3.37 12.19 21.24
CA PRO A 142 3.70 13.16 22.28
C PRO A 142 3.48 14.61 21.81
N ASP A 143 3.27 15.52 22.76
CA ASP A 143 2.99 16.95 22.48
C ASP A 143 4.08 17.67 21.67
N SER A 144 5.32 17.20 21.76
CA SER A 144 6.42 17.65 20.92
C SER A 144 7.19 16.42 20.43
N VAL A 145 7.34 16.31 19.11
CA VAL A 145 8.01 15.16 18.48
C VAL A 145 8.96 15.61 17.39
N THR A 146 10.12 14.97 17.34
CA THR A 146 11.07 15.18 16.24
C THR A 146 10.62 14.37 15.03
N VAL A 147 10.53 15.00 13.87
CA VAL A 147 10.20 14.29 12.62
C VAL A 147 11.50 13.95 11.90
N VAL A 148 11.71 12.67 11.62
CA VAL A 148 12.84 12.18 10.81
C VAL A 148 12.31 11.51 9.55
N PHE A 149 13.12 11.46 8.51
CA PHE A 149 12.71 10.92 7.22
C PHE A 149 13.48 9.65 6.89
N MET A 150 12.82 8.70 6.25
CA MET A 150 13.45 7.44 5.85
C MET A 150 14.63 7.70 4.89
N PRO A 151 15.81 7.07 5.12
CA PRO A 151 16.92 7.16 4.19
C PRO A 151 16.54 6.73 2.76
N CYS A 152 17.07 7.44 1.78
CA CYS A 152 16.95 7.14 0.36
C CYS A 152 18.23 6.50 -0.18
N SER A 153 18.29 6.21 -1.49
CA SER A 153 19.51 5.64 -2.07
C SER A 153 20.70 6.61 -2.10
N ASN A 154 20.46 7.92 -2.02
CA ASN A 154 21.49 8.95 -1.93
C ASN A 154 20.89 10.26 -1.39
N GLN A 155 21.78 11.19 -1.03
CA GLN A 155 21.41 12.49 -0.46
C GLN A 155 20.59 13.36 -1.42
N SER A 156 20.92 13.38 -2.71
CA SER A 156 20.18 14.17 -3.69
C SER A 156 18.70 13.77 -3.72
N LYS A 157 18.39 12.47 -3.85
CA LYS A 157 17.01 11.96 -3.83
C LYS A 157 16.30 12.23 -2.51
N TYR A 158 17.02 12.11 -1.39
CA TYR A 158 16.49 12.41 -0.07
C TYR A 158 16.06 13.88 0.05
N LEU A 159 16.95 14.81 -0.33
CA LEU A 159 16.66 16.25 -0.30
C LEU A 159 15.57 16.62 -1.30
N THR A 160 15.59 16.08 -2.52
CA THR A 160 14.52 16.28 -3.51
C THR A 160 13.15 15.91 -2.95
N ARG A 161 13.06 14.78 -2.24
CA ARG A 161 11.81 14.25 -1.72
C ARG A 161 11.30 15.01 -0.50
N PHE A 162 12.18 15.27 0.47
CA PHE A 162 11.73 15.68 1.81
C PHE A 162 11.93 17.17 2.12
N SER A 163 12.74 17.94 1.37
CA SER A 163 13.00 19.35 1.72
C SER A 163 11.73 20.21 1.81
N ARG A 164 10.83 20.08 0.83
CA ARG A 164 9.57 20.84 0.81
C ARG A 164 8.59 20.39 1.89
N LEU A 165 8.58 19.09 2.21
CA LEU A 165 7.78 18.55 3.30
C LEU A 165 8.32 19.03 4.65
N ASN A 166 9.63 18.94 4.88
CA ASN A 166 10.30 19.45 6.07
C ASN A 166 9.94 20.91 6.35
N ASN A 167 10.08 21.79 5.36
CA ASN A 167 9.71 23.21 5.50
C ASN A 167 8.22 23.39 5.81
N ALA A 168 7.34 22.57 5.23
CA ALA A 168 5.91 22.68 5.51
C ALA A 168 5.53 22.19 6.92
N LEU A 169 6.26 21.21 7.47
CA LEU A 169 6.06 20.68 8.81
C LEU A 169 6.66 21.58 9.89
N SER A 170 7.68 22.40 9.60
CA SER A 170 8.29 23.30 10.58
C SER A 170 7.39 24.46 11.02
N TYR A 171 6.27 24.68 10.32
CA TYR A 171 5.24 25.63 10.74
C TYR A 171 4.25 25.04 11.75
N GLU A 172 4.31 23.74 12.05
CA GLU A 172 3.48 23.10 13.07
C GLU A 172 4.21 23.12 14.41
N GLU A 173 3.64 23.80 15.41
CA GLU A 173 4.28 24.03 16.73
C GLU A 173 4.74 22.72 17.41
N LYS A 174 3.96 21.64 17.26
CA LYS A 174 4.22 20.33 17.87
C LYS A 174 5.24 19.46 17.11
N LEU A 175 5.67 19.88 15.91
CA LEU A 175 6.54 19.09 15.05
C LEU A 175 7.90 19.77 14.88
N HIS A 176 8.97 19.01 15.09
CA HIS A 176 10.34 19.48 14.89
C HIS A 176 11.01 18.66 13.78
N PRO A 177 10.79 18.98 12.50
CA PRO A 177 11.34 18.21 11.40
C PRO A 177 12.84 18.46 11.22
N MET A 178 13.59 17.36 11.12
CA MET A 178 15.05 17.34 11.08
C MET A 178 15.54 16.76 9.75
N LEU A 179 15.54 17.58 8.70
CA LEU A 179 16.00 17.17 7.37
C LEU A 179 17.43 16.60 7.40
N TYR A 180 18.33 17.21 8.18
CA TYR A 180 19.73 16.77 8.31
C TYR A 180 19.97 15.88 9.53
N SER A 181 18.99 15.05 9.90
CA SER A 181 19.13 13.98 10.91
C SER A 181 20.10 12.87 10.48
N LEU A 182 20.48 12.85 9.20
CA LEU A 182 21.25 11.82 8.53
C LEU A 182 22.31 12.45 7.61
N THR A 183 23.54 11.92 7.64
CA THR A 183 24.64 12.31 6.75
C THR A 183 24.98 11.13 5.85
N TYR A 184 24.89 11.32 4.53
CA TYR A 184 25.25 10.27 3.57
C TYR A 184 26.76 10.20 3.38
N LEU A 185 27.33 9.00 3.51
CA LEU A 185 28.71 8.72 3.12
C LEU A 185 28.74 8.49 1.61
N GLU A 186 29.58 9.21 0.88
CA GLU A 186 29.56 9.26 -0.59
C GLU A 186 29.93 7.94 -1.31
N ALA A 187 30.19 6.83 -0.61
CA ALA A 187 30.76 5.61 -1.20
C ALA A 187 29.81 4.39 -1.23
N ARG A 188 28.81 4.35 -2.13
CA ARG A 188 28.54 3.20 -3.05
C ARG A 188 27.31 3.34 -3.95
N GLU A 189 27.39 2.68 -5.11
CA GLU A 189 26.31 2.48 -6.09
C GLU A 189 25.11 1.68 -5.54
N SER A 190 23.93 1.93 -6.15
CA SER A 190 22.63 1.40 -5.72
C SER A 190 22.56 -0.15 -5.61
N LYS A 191 21.81 -0.66 -4.63
CA LYS A 191 21.52 -2.10 -4.41
C LYS A 191 20.93 -2.86 -5.61
N HIS A 192 20.52 -2.17 -6.70
CA HIS A 192 19.92 -2.78 -7.87
C HIS A 192 20.89 -3.18 -8.99
N SER A 193 22.19 -2.83 -8.89
CA SER A 193 23.18 -3.13 -9.94
C SER A 193 24.05 -4.39 -9.69
N ILE A 194 23.96 -5.04 -8.52
CA ILE A 194 24.92 -6.10 -8.14
C ILE A 194 24.24 -7.48 -8.10
N LYS A 195 24.80 -8.43 -8.88
CA LYS A 195 24.28 -9.78 -9.15
C LYS A 195 24.42 -10.79 -8.00
N ASP A 196 25.03 -10.41 -6.89
CA ASP A 196 25.34 -11.33 -5.78
C ASP A 196 24.72 -10.83 -4.48
N ARG A 197 23.63 -11.47 -4.05
CA ARG A 197 22.76 -11.01 -2.95
C ARG A 197 23.27 -11.42 -1.56
N ASP A 198 24.22 -12.36 -1.51
CA ASP A 198 24.56 -13.08 -0.27
C ASP A 198 25.80 -12.52 0.46
N LYS A 199 26.32 -11.36 0.04
CA LYS A 199 27.49 -10.69 0.67
C LYS A 199 27.31 -9.17 0.90
N VAL A 200 26.08 -8.68 1.08
CA VAL A 200 25.87 -7.28 1.46
C VAL A 200 25.80 -7.18 2.98
N ASN A 201 26.96 -7.02 3.62
CA ASN A 201 27.01 -6.57 5.01
C ASN A 201 26.25 -5.24 5.15
N ALA A 202 25.41 -5.19 6.17
CA ALA A 202 24.45 -4.15 6.48
C ALA A 202 25.08 -2.93 7.15
N ASP A 203 26.14 -2.37 6.57
CA ASP A 203 26.64 -1.06 7.00
C ASP A 203 25.90 0.02 6.20
N SER A 204 25.08 0.80 6.90
CA SER A 204 24.29 1.88 6.31
C SER A 204 25.24 2.93 5.69
N ASN A 205 24.96 3.39 4.47
CA ASN A 205 25.69 4.51 3.84
C ASN A 205 25.35 5.87 4.50
N VAL A 206 24.91 5.86 5.76
CA VAL A 206 24.33 7.01 6.44
C VAL A 206 24.78 7.01 7.89
N ILE A 207 25.24 8.17 8.36
CA ILE A 207 25.56 8.42 9.77
C ILE A 207 24.39 9.19 10.40
N ILE A 208 23.96 8.76 11.58
CA ILE A 208 22.96 9.47 12.38
C ILE A 208 23.59 10.70 13.03
N ASN A 209 22.94 11.86 12.86
CA ASN A 209 23.39 13.11 13.46
C ASN A 209 23.14 13.11 14.99
N ALA A 210 24.08 13.64 15.77
CA ALA A 210 23.98 13.82 17.22
C ALA A 210 22.73 14.62 17.64
N ASP A 211 22.23 15.51 16.78
CA ASP A 211 21.06 16.36 17.06
C ASP A 211 19.77 15.58 17.35
N ILE A 212 19.68 14.30 16.98
CA ILE A 212 18.50 13.47 17.23
C ILE A 212 18.68 12.45 18.37
N VAL A 213 19.89 12.34 18.93
CA VAL A 213 20.23 11.40 20.01
C VAL A 213 19.37 11.66 21.24
N GLY A 214 18.82 10.60 21.82
CA GLY A 214 17.96 10.66 23.01
C GLY A 214 16.55 11.23 22.77
N LYS A 215 16.19 11.60 21.54
CA LYS A 215 14.87 12.17 21.23
C LYS A 215 13.83 11.10 20.91
N LYS A 216 12.56 11.46 21.09
CA LYS A 216 11.41 10.73 20.57
C LYS A 216 11.15 11.18 19.13
N VAL A 217 11.08 10.23 18.20
CA VAL A 217 10.95 10.51 16.77
C VAL A 217 9.76 9.82 16.12
N VAL A 218 9.13 10.51 15.19
CA VAL A 218 8.21 9.91 14.20
C VAL A 218 8.94 9.81 12.87
N ILE A 219 8.88 8.62 12.25
CA ILE A 219 9.50 8.37 10.94
C ILE A 219 8.49 8.67 9.84
N ILE A 220 8.90 9.46 8.84
CA ILE A 220 8.15 9.68 7.60
C ILE A 220 8.80 8.93 6.44
N ASP A 221 8.01 8.17 5.67
CA ASP A 221 8.45 7.49 4.45
C ASP A 221 7.48 7.71 3.28
N ASP A 222 7.93 7.41 2.06
CA ASP A 222 7.08 7.43 0.88
C ASP A 222 6.16 6.19 0.81
N VAL A 223 6.69 4.97 0.82
CA VAL A 223 5.92 3.76 0.57
C VAL A 223 6.39 2.63 1.47
N ILE A 224 5.51 2.14 2.33
CA ILE A 224 5.76 0.94 3.11
C ILE A 224 5.31 -0.31 2.34
N THR A 225 6.18 -1.31 2.25
CA THR A 225 5.83 -2.63 1.66
C THR A 225 5.62 -3.66 2.76
N THR A 226 6.70 -4.24 3.28
CA THR A 226 6.69 -5.16 4.43
C THR A 226 6.98 -4.45 5.77
N GLY A 227 7.50 -3.22 5.69
CA GLY A 227 8.02 -2.47 6.83
C GLY A 227 9.41 -2.89 7.31
N SER A 228 10.10 -3.83 6.64
CA SER A 228 11.44 -4.28 7.08
C SER A 228 12.45 -3.14 7.10
N SER A 229 12.50 -2.29 6.07
CA SER A 229 13.42 -1.13 6.06
C SER A 229 13.16 -0.17 7.22
N VAL A 230 11.89 0.07 7.57
CA VAL A 230 11.53 0.92 8.71
C VAL A 230 11.95 0.28 10.03
N LYS A 231 11.81 -1.05 10.17
CA LYS A 231 12.26 -1.79 11.36
C LYS A 231 13.78 -1.73 11.53
N GLU A 232 14.53 -1.96 10.45
CA GLU A 232 15.99 -1.86 10.43
C GLU A 232 16.45 -0.45 10.81
N HIS A 233 15.84 0.58 10.23
CA HIS A 233 16.20 1.96 10.55
C HIS A 233 15.80 2.37 11.97
N ALA A 234 14.64 1.91 12.47
CA ALA A 234 14.25 2.13 13.86
C ALA A 234 15.20 1.45 14.86
N GLU A 235 15.72 0.27 14.52
CA GLU A 235 16.73 -0.44 15.31
C GLU A 235 18.08 0.30 15.31
N GLU A 236 18.50 0.79 14.14
CA GLU A 236 19.69 1.64 13.99
C GLU A 236 19.60 2.91 14.85
N LEU A 237 18.49 3.65 14.75
CA LEU A 237 18.18 4.80 15.60
C LEU A 237 18.23 4.44 17.10
N GLY A 238 17.69 3.28 17.46
CA GLY A 238 17.69 2.77 18.83
C GLY A 238 19.09 2.55 19.43
N LYS A 239 20.10 2.24 18.61
CA LYS A 239 21.51 2.12 19.07
C LYS A 239 22.06 3.42 19.64
N TYR A 240 21.48 4.56 19.23
CA TYR A 240 21.84 5.90 19.68
C TYR A 240 20.82 6.47 20.69
N GLY A 241 20.02 5.63 21.33
CA GLY A 241 19.03 6.05 22.32
C GLY A 241 17.84 6.83 21.74
N VAL A 242 17.66 6.83 20.41
CA VAL A 242 16.52 7.47 19.76
C VAL A 242 15.30 6.57 19.86
N GLU A 243 14.22 7.09 20.42
CA GLU A 243 12.98 6.33 20.58
C GLU A 243 12.02 6.60 19.42
N VAL A 244 11.80 5.60 18.56
CA VAL A 244 10.73 5.69 17.56
C VAL A 244 9.37 5.55 18.25
N VAL A 245 8.53 6.56 18.10
CA VAL A 245 7.18 6.65 18.68
C VAL A 245 6.07 6.55 17.64
N GLY A 246 6.38 6.61 16.35
CA GLY A 246 5.39 6.38 15.30
C GLY A 246 5.99 6.35 13.90
N VAL A 247 5.16 5.94 12.93
CA VAL A 247 5.51 5.91 11.50
C VAL A 247 4.35 6.44 10.67
N VAL A 248 4.66 7.31 9.70
CA VAL A 248 3.70 7.79 8.70
C VAL A 248 4.26 7.53 7.31
N CYS A 249 3.49 6.86 6.47
CA CYS A 249 3.86 6.62 5.08
C CYS A 249 2.88 7.28 4.12
N LEU A 250 3.36 7.81 2.98
CA LEU A 250 2.45 8.28 1.94
C LEU A 250 1.59 7.13 1.43
N ALA A 251 2.15 5.94 1.20
CA ALA A 251 1.37 4.81 0.75
C ALA A 251 1.79 3.46 1.33
N LYS A 252 0.91 2.47 1.24
CA LYS A 252 1.22 1.06 1.54
C LYS A 252 1.06 0.19 0.30
N THR A 253 2.09 -0.58 -0.05
CA THR A 253 2.05 -1.50 -1.19
C THR A 253 1.01 -2.58 -0.96
N VAL A 254 0.09 -2.73 -1.92
CA VAL A 254 -0.92 -3.80 -1.89
C VAL A 254 -0.27 -5.16 -2.11
N LYS A 255 -0.69 -6.15 -1.32
CA LYS A 255 -0.40 -7.56 -1.58
C LYS A 255 -1.57 -8.14 -2.35
N TYR A 256 -1.34 -8.73 -3.52
CA TYR A 256 -2.43 -9.38 -4.23
C TYR A 256 -2.87 -10.64 -3.43
N PRO A 257 -4.16 -10.78 -3.12
CA PRO A 257 -4.66 -11.90 -2.31
C PRO A 257 -4.57 -13.23 -3.05
N GLU A 258 -4.55 -14.32 -2.29
CA GLU A 258 -4.58 -15.67 -2.82
C GLU A 258 -5.96 -15.99 -3.43
N LYS A 259 -5.99 -16.92 -4.38
CA LYS A 259 -7.26 -17.31 -5.04
C LYS A 259 -8.32 -17.81 -4.05
N VAL A 260 -7.89 -18.47 -2.98
CA VAL A 260 -8.80 -18.95 -1.93
C VAL A 260 -9.42 -17.79 -1.15
N GLU A 261 -8.63 -16.77 -0.80
CA GLU A 261 -9.10 -15.55 -0.12
C GLU A 261 -10.10 -14.81 -1.02
N ILE A 262 -9.76 -14.61 -2.30
CA ILE A 262 -10.66 -13.99 -3.28
C ILE A 262 -11.97 -14.79 -3.38
N TRP A 263 -11.91 -16.11 -3.40
CA TRP A 263 -13.10 -16.95 -3.49
C TRP A 263 -13.97 -16.83 -2.23
N ILE A 264 -13.37 -16.90 -1.03
CA ILE A 264 -14.06 -16.76 0.25
C ILE A 264 -14.74 -15.40 0.33
N GLU A 265 -13.99 -14.32 0.13
CA GLU A 265 -14.54 -12.97 0.21
C GLU A 265 -15.61 -12.73 -0.85
N SER A 266 -15.36 -13.17 -2.09
CA SER A 266 -16.35 -12.99 -3.14
C SER A 266 -17.61 -13.82 -2.92
N HIS A 267 -17.62 -14.96 -2.23
CA HIS A 267 -18.82 -15.83 -2.14
C HIS A 267 -19.53 -15.82 -0.79
N PHE A 268 -18.86 -15.48 0.32
CA PHE A 268 -19.41 -15.69 1.66
C PHE A 268 -19.52 -14.44 2.54
N LYS A 269 -18.80 -13.35 2.27
CA LYS A 269 -18.87 -12.11 3.07
C LYS A 269 -19.55 -10.97 2.33
#